data_AF-A0A933QYK4-F1
#
_entry.id   AF-A0A933QYK4-F1
#
_cell.length_a   1.000
_cell.length_b   1.000
_cell.length_c   1.000
_cell.angle_alpha   90.00
_cell.angle_beta   90.00
_cell.angle_gamma   90.00
#
_symmetry.space_group_name_H-M   'P 1'
#
loop_
_entity.id
_entity.type
_entity.pdbx_description
1 polymer ?
#
loop_
_entity_poly.entity_id
_entity_poly.type
_entity_poly.pdbx_seq_one_letter_code
_entity_poly.pdbx_strand_id
1 'polypeptide(L)' 'MGLCDRIAVLDFGEKIAEGAPREVQNDPRVIAAYLGGELGGDAA' A
#
# COMPACT_ATOMS: atom_id res chain seq x y z
N MET A 1 -8.10 5.75 7.57
CA MET A 1 -6.66 6.07 7.44
C MET A 1 -6.43 7.54 7.75
N GLY A 2 -6.34 7.90 9.03
CA GLY A 2 -6.30 9.30 9.47
C GLY A 2 -5.26 9.59 10.54
N LEU A 3 -4.25 8.73 10.69
CA LEU A 3 -3.16 8.93 11.65
C LEU A 3 -1.97 9.68 11.04
N CYS A 4 -1.77 9.53 9.73
CA CYS A 4 -0.61 10.07 9.02
C CYS A 4 -1.07 10.80 7.76
N ASP A 5 -0.50 11.99 7.50
CA ASP A 5 -0.76 12.77 6.29
C ASP A 5 -0.08 12.17 5.05
N ARG A 6 1.00 11.41 5.26
CA ARG A 6 1.79 10.75 4.21
C ARG A 6 2.27 9.37 4.64
N ILE A 7 2.44 8.49 3.66
CA ILE A 7 2.93 7.12 3.81
C ILE A 7 4.09 6.92 2.82
N ALA A 8 5.13 6.19 3.25
CA ALA A 8 6.13 5.61 2.38
C ALA A 8 6.06 4.08 2.48
N VAL A 9 6.15 3.38 1.35
CA VAL A 9 6.16 1.92 1.27
C VAL A 9 7.50 1.48 0.72
N LEU A 10 8.14 0.56 1.44
CA LEU A 10 9.42 -0.03 1.12
C LEU A 10 9.19 -1.51 0.82
N ASP A 11 9.73 -2.05 -0.26
CA ASP A 11 9.80 -3.48 -0.55
C ASP A 11 11.27 -3.89 -0.62
N PHE A 12 11.68 -4.89 0.17
CA PHE A 12 13.08 -5.31 0.34
C PHE A 12 14.09 -4.16 0.57
N GLY A 13 13.66 -3.09 1.25
CA GLY A 13 14.48 -1.91 1.52
C GLY A 13 14.53 -0.87 0.39
N GLU A 14 13.85 -1.11 -0.72
CA GLU A 14 13.68 -0.15 -1.82
C GLU A 14 12.33 0.56 -1.71
N LYS A 15 12.31 1.90 -1.89
CA LYS A 15 11.07 2.66 -1.79
C LYS A 15 10.26 2.53 -3.07
N ILE A 16 9.09 1.90 -2.95
CA ILE A 16 8.20 1.65 -4.09
C ILE A 16 7.09 2.69 -4.23
N ALA A 17 6.63 3.32 -3.15
CA ALA A 17 5.59 4.35 -3.21
C ALA A 17 5.72 5.36 -2.07
N GLU A 18 5.27 6.59 -2.30
CA GLU A 18 5.19 7.63 -1.26
C GLU A 18 4.08 8.63 -1.61
N GLY A 19 3.20 8.97 -0.66
CA GLY A 19 2.09 9.88 -0.92
C GLY A 19 1.05 9.91 0.18
N ALA A 20 -0.09 10.57 -0.08
CA ALA A 20 -1.22 10.52 0.83
C ALA A 20 -1.72 9.07 0.96
N PRO A 21 -2.31 8.68 2.10
CA PRO A 21 -2.77 7.31 2.30
C PRO A 21 -3.62 6.81 1.13
N ARG A 22 -4.55 7.63 0.63
CA ARG A 22 -5.47 7.26 -0.47
C ARG A 22 -4.76 6.99 -1.79
N GLU A 23 -3.63 7.64 -2.03
CA GLU A 23 -2.84 7.43 -3.25
C GLU A 23 -2.05 6.12 -3.12
N VAL A 24 -1.37 5.94 -1.99
CA VAL A 24 -0.50 4.77 -1.73
C VAL A 24 -1.31 3.46 -1.71
N GLN A 25 -2.51 3.47 -1.14
CA GLN A 25 -3.43 2.31 -1.15
C GLN A 25 -3.77 1.81 -2.55
N ASN A 26 -3.87 2.72 -3.52
CA ASN A 26 -4.26 2.43 -4.89
C ASN A 26 -3.03 2.26 -5.81
N ASP A 27 -1.81 2.34 -5.28
CA ASP A 27 -0.60 2.15 -6.07
C ASP A 27 -0.47 0.67 -6.45
N PRO A 28 -0.44 0.33 -7.76
CA PRO A 28 -0.40 -1.06 -8.21
C PRO A 28 0.84 -1.82 -7.70
N ARG A 29 1.95 -1.14 -7.46
CA ARG A 29 3.17 -1.76 -6.91
C ARG A 29 2.99 -2.14 -5.45
N VAL A 30 2.31 -1.29 -4.68
CA VAL A 30 1.98 -1.54 -3.27
C VAL A 30 1.01 -2.71 -3.15
N ILE A 31 -0.03 -2.72 -4.00
CA ILE A 31 -1.01 -3.80 -4.04
C ILE A 31 -0.33 -5.13 -4.35
N ALA A 32 0.51 -5.17 -5.38
CA ALA A 32 1.25 -6.37 -5.77
C ALA A 32 2.20 -6.88 -4.67
N ALA A 33 2.92 -5.98 -4.00
CA ALA A 33 3.92 -6.35 -3.00
C ALA A 33 3.33 -6.75 -1.63
N TYR A 34 2.20 -6.15 -1.22
CA TYR A 34 1.71 -6.26 0.17
C TYR A 34 0.28 -6.72 0.34
N LEU A 35 -0.59 -6.49 -0.65
CA LEU A 35 -2.03 -6.75 -0.50
C LEU A 35 -2.50 -8.00 -1.25
N GLY A 36 -1.66 -8.54 -2.13
CA GLY A 36 -2.04 -9.62 -3.04
C GLY A 36 -2.95 -9.09 -4.15
N GLY A 37 -2.68 -9.52 -5.39
CA GLY A 37 -3.56 -9.23 -6.51
C GLY A 37 -4.92 -9.90 -6.29
N GLU A 38 -5.98 -9.11 -6.46
CA GLU A 38 -7.37 -9.36 -6.03
C GLU A 38 -7.59 -9.15 -4.54
N LEU A 39 -8.41 -8.13 -4.23
CA LEU A 39 -8.91 -7.83 -2.90
C LEU A 39 -9.41 -9.14 -2.25
N GLY A 40 -8.59 -9.73 -1.39
CA GLY A 40 -8.95 -10.87 -0.57
C GLY A 40 -10.10 -10.48 0.35
N GLY A 41 -11.32 -10.68 -0.14
CA GLY A 41 -12.52 -10.72 0.67
C GLY A 41 -12.39 -11.74 1.77
N ASP A 42 -12.92 -11.38 2.93
CA ASP A 42 -13.13 -12.19 4.11
C ASP A 42 -11.89 -12.87 4.71
N ALA A 43 -11.25 -12.15 5.63
CA ALA A 43 -10.59 -12.80 6.75
C ALA A 43 -11.68 -13.36 7.69
N ALA A 44 -11.89 -14.67 7.59
CA ALA A 44 -12.54 -15.51 8.59
C ALA A 44 -11.78 -15.50 9.93
#